data_AF-A0A9D8JVI7-F1
#
_entry.id   AF-A0A9D8JVI7-F1
#
_cell.length_a   1.000
_cell.length_b   1.000
_cell.length_c   1.000
_cell.angle_alpha   90.00
_cell.angle_beta   90.00
_cell.angle_gamma   90.00
#
_symmetry.space_group_name_H-M   'P 1'
#
loop_
_entity.id
_entity.type
_entity.pdbx_description
1 polymer ?
#
loop_
_entity_poly.entity_id
_entity_poly.type
_entity_poly.pdbx_seq_one_letter_code
_entity_poly.pdbx_strand_id
1 'polypeptide(L)'
;MSPRRIRESSPNLFNADPLPDFASTQGEIRRAVQRNAIQRGQFFAINLARLGFDQILNQIDLLAQNSDGEAWRENAEHLGIDVTALDILDNIPVRYPYYFCDPAYLIQSSSLVAYYRNVAMVSAKVMRSIGLDTAPHEAGQPIMQERAEQIANYFNSTVSALIAANPSLVTERRHLEMVFANLGESIGGSWRNEVGRLSYVEVIGGLVRHLHKKGCLAAIAYDLKGSLVIDDEEELVSRDNRLGDSDEFPAQLEEVENKRVVYKTVFLRNGNELRLNRQITWNDSQGKEYKIGPDLSAFAGNESLTWGGELKGGADPAGSDEHWKTAKSAFDRIIEASDKTDRPAPKLSFIATILVDRVAREAAIWIGQGKLTSVYNLTQITERLEKREAFFQEIAGFLGCEAE
;
A
#
# COMPACT_ATOMS: atom_id res chain seq x y z
N MET A 1 -15.91 -48.34 17.36
CA MET A 1 -14.77 -47.72 16.65
C MET A 1 -15.04 -47.85 15.15
N SER A 2 -15.43 -46.77 14.51
CA SER A 2 -15.66 -46.73 13.05
C SER A 2 -14.35 -46.45 12.32
N PRO A 3 -14.02 -47.15 11.22
CA PRO A 3 -12.78 -46.90 10.48
C PRO A 3 -12.88 -45.57 9.73
N ARG A 4 -11.85 -44.73 9.90
CA ARG A 4 -11.67 -43.44 9.21
C ARG A 4 -11.68 -43.66 7.70
N ARG A 5 -12.56 -42.94 7.00
CA ARG A 5 -12.49 -42.74 5.54
C ARG A 5 -11.14 -42.11 5.19
N ILE A 6 -10.42 -42.77 4.29
CA ILE A 6 -9.23 -42.25 3.61
C ILE A 6 -9.69 -41.05 2.77
N ARG A 7 -9.09 -39.88 3.02
CA ARG A 7 -9.26 -38.71 2.14
C ARG A 7 -8.66 -39.05 0.78
N GLU A 8 -9.45 -38.84 -0.28
CA GLU A 8 -8.98 -38.90 -1.66
C GLU A 8 -7.77 -37.97 -1.83
N SER A 9 -6.74 -38.53 -2.44
CA SER A 9 -5.44 -37.93 -2.70
C SER A 9 -5.56 -36.70 -3.58
N SER A 10 -5.15 -35.54 -3.08
CA SER A 10 -4.77 -34.41 -3.92
C SER A 10 -3.67 -34.86 -4.90
N PRO A 11 -3.72 -34.50 -6.20
CA PRO A 11 -2.68 -34.88 -7.13
C PRO A 11 -1.33 -34.35 -6.64
N ASN A 12 -0.33 -35.23 -6.68
CA ASN A 12 1.04 -34.99 -6.22
C ASN A 12 1.66 -33.81 -7.00
N LEU A 13 1.53 -32.59 -6.47
CA LEU A 13 2.09 -31.34 -7.02
C LEU A 13 3.64 -31.31 -7.04
N PHE A 14 4.32 -32.34 -6.53
CA PHE A 14 5.76 -32.33 -6.26
C PHE A 14 6.59 -33.31 -7.11
N ASN A 15 6.03 -33.98 -8.13
CA ASN A 15 6.79 -34.90 -8.98
C ASN A 15 7.16 -34.32 -10.35
N ALA A 16 8.46 -34.33 -10.64
CA ALA A 16 9.18 -34.50 -11.92
C ALA A 16 8.89 -33.63 -13.15
N ASP A 17 7.84 -32.81 -13.19
CA ASP A 17 7.64 -31.90 -14.32
C ASP A 17 8.50 -30.62 -14.17
N PRO A 18 9.13 -30.14 -15.26
CA PRO A 18 9.84 -28.86 -15.23
C PRO A 18 8.86 -27.78 -14.76
N LEU A 19 9.36 -26.86 -13.93
CA LEU A 19 8.55 -25.73 -13.51
C LEU A 19 8.12 -24.92 -14.74
N PRO A 20 6.92 -24.32 -14.72
CA PRO A 20 6.51 -23.39 -15.76
C PRO A 20 7.56 -22.30 -15.96
N ASP A 21 7.70 -21.79 -17.17
CA ASP A 21 8.74 -20.82 -17.53
C ASP A 21 8.65 -19.49 -16.76
N PHE A 22 7.46 -19.16 -16.27
CA PHE A 22 7.19 -18.01 -15.39
C PHE A 22 7.52 -18.27 -13.91
N ALA A 23 7.88 -19.49 -13.51
CA ALA A 23 8.30 -19.77 -12.13
C ALA A 23 9.57 -18.99 -11.78
N SER A 24 9.63 -18.45 -10.57
CA SER A 24 10.80 -17.71 -10.11
C SER A 24 11.92 -18.67 -9.69
N THR A 25 13.08 -18.51 -10.29
CA THR A 25 14.31 -19.17 -9.83
C THR A 25 14.76 -18.59 -8.49
N GLN A 26 15.55 -19.35 -7.72
CA GLN A 26 16.16 -18.85 -6.49
C GLN A 26 17.01 -17.59 -6.71
N GLY A 27 17.67 -17.47 -7.86
CA GLY A 27 18.44 -16.29 -8.23
C GLY A 27 17.56 -15.05 -8.45
N GLU A 28 16.44 -15.21 -9.16
CA GLU A 28 15.45 -14.14 -9.36
C GLU A 28 14.83 -13.70 -8.03
N ILE A 29 14.43 -14.65 -7.18
CA ILE A 29 13.88 -14.35 -5.84
C ILE A 29 14.86 -13.50 -5.03
N ARG A 30 16.15 -13.91 -4.96
CA ARG A 30 17.16 -13.16 -4.20
C ARG A 30 17.34 -11.74 -4.73
N ARG A 31 17.37 -11.55 -6.04
CA ARG A 31 17.49 -10.21 -6.65
C ARG A 31 16.25 -9.36 -6.42
N ALA A 32 15.06 -9.93 -6.54
CA ALA A 32 13.80 -9.25 -6.27
C ALA A 32 13.72 -8.80 -4.80
N VAL A 33 14.06 -9.68 -3.85
CA VAL A 33 14.12 -9.37 -2.42
C VAL A 33 15.15 -8.26 -2.14
N GLN A 34 16.35 -8.34 -2.72
CA GLN A 34 17.38 -7.32 -2.55
C GLN A 34 16.95 -5.96 -3.09
N ARG A 35 16.37 -5.93 -4.30
CA ARG A 35 15.84 -4.69 -4.91
C ARG A 35 14.76 -4.06 -4.04
N ASN A 36 13.82 -4.86 -3.56
CA ASN A 36 12.76 -4.41 -2.68
C ASN A 36 13.30 -3.88 -1.34
N ALA A 37 14.30 -4.55 -0.74
CA ALA A 37 14.93 -4.12 0.49
C ALA A 37 15.65 -2.76 0.33
N ILE A 38 16.34 -2.54 -0.79
CA ILE A 38 16.99 -1.26 -1.10
C ILE A 38 15.94 -0.16 -1.27
N GLN A 39 14.90 -0.40 -2.07
CA GLN A 39 13.83 0.58 -2.29
C GLN A 39 13.07 0.90 -0.99
N ARG A 40 12.79 -0.12 -0.17
CA ARG A 40 12.19 0.06 1.16
C ARG A 40 13.08 0.90 2.06
N GLY A 41 14.39 0.59 2.12
CA GLY A 41 15.35 1.35 2.91
C GLY A 41 15.43 2.82 2.50
N GLN A 42 15.46 3.10 1.19
CA GLN A 42 15.40 4.46 0.65
C GLN A 42 14.10 5.16 1.02
N PHE A 43 12.95 4.47 0.86
CA PHE A 43 11.65 4.99 1.23
C PHE A 43 11.59 5.38 2.72
N PHE A 44 12.06 4.51 3.61
CA PHE A 44 12.12 4.78 5.04
C PHE A 44 13.04 5.96 5.36
N ALA A 45 14.26 5.98 4.81
CA ALA A 45 15.22 7.05 5.06
C ALA A 45 14.69 8.42 4.61
N ILE A 46 14.07 8.50 3.43
CA ILE A 46 13.49 9.73 2.91
C ILE A 46 12.32 10.20 3.78
N ASN A 47 11.43 9.29 4.21
CA ASN A 47 10.29 9.65 5.06
C ASN A 47 10.74 10.12 6.45
N LEU A 48 11.71 9.44 7.07
CA LEU A 48 12.28 9.84 8.36
C LEU A 48 12.94 11.22 8.27
N ALA A 49 13.73 11.47 7.21
CA ALA A 49 14.34 12.77 6.99
C ALA A 49 13.30 13.89 6.78
N ARG A 50 12.22 13.61 6.05
CA ARG A 50 11.13 14.58 5.79
C ARG A 50 10.29 14.90 7.02
N LEU A 51 10.09 13.93 7.91
CA LEU A 51 9.40 14.17 9.18
C LEU A 51 10.14 15.21 10.04
N GLY A 52 11.44 15.38 9.84
CA GLY A 52 12.24 16.30 10.65
C GLY A 52 12.27 15.87 12.12
N PHE A 53 12.27 14.57 12.39
CA PHE A 53 12.05 14.03 13.72
C PHE A 53 13.08 14.53 14.76
N ASP A 54 14.32 14.79 14.33
CA ASP A 54 15.34 15.41 15.19
C ASP A 54 14.92 16.79 15.71
N GLN A 55 14.22 17.60 14.89
CA GLN A 55 13.70 18.90 15.32
C GLN A 55 12.59 18.74 16.35
N ILE A 56 11.72 17.75 16.16
CA ILE A 56 10.66 17.40 17.11
C ILE A 56 11.28 16.98 18.45
N LEU A 57 12.30 16.12 18.44
CA LEU A 57 13.01 15.70 19.66
C LEU A 57 13.66 16.88 20.38
N ASN A 58 14.33 17.78 19.65
CA ASN A 58 14.92 18.98 20.26
C ASN A 58 13.86 19.87 20.93
N GLN A 59 12.66 19.98 20.35
CA GLN A 59 11.55 20.72 20.97
C GLN A 59 11.07 20.03 22.26
N ILE A 60 10.92 18.70 22.24
CA ILE A 60 10.56 17.92 23.43
C ILE A 60 11.62 18.08 24.53
N ASP A 61 12.91 18.06 24.19
CA ASP A 61 13.99 18.28 25.15
C ASP A 61 13.93 19.66 25.79
N LEU A 62 13.65 20.70 25.00
CA LEU A 62 13.47 22.06 25.52
C LEU A 62 12.24 22.15 26.45
N LEU A 63 11.14 21.49 26.11
CA LEU A 63 9.95 21.43 26.98
C LEU A 63 10.26 20.67 28.28
N ALA A 64 10.96 19.54 28.19
CA ALA A 64 11.37 18.74 29.33
C ALA A 64 12.30 19.50 30.29
N GLN A 65 13.27 20.25 29.75
CA GLN A 65 14.22 21.05 30.55
C GLN A 65 13.54 22.19 31.31
N ASN A 66 12.49 22.79 30.74
CA ASN A 66 11.76 23.92 31.32
C ASN A 66 10.51 23.48 32.11
N SER A 67 10.28 22.16 32.25
CA SER A 67 9.09 21.63 32.91
C SER A 67 9.18 21.67 34.43
N ASP A 68 8.06 22.06 35.05
CA ASP A 68 7.87 22.01 36.49
C ASP A 68 7.03 20.79 36.88
N GLY A 69 7.66 19.79 37.50
CA GLY A 69 7.00 18.54 37.88
C GLY A 69 5.86 18.73 38.88
N GLU A 70 5.93 19.76 39.75
CA GLU A 70 4.85 20.04 40.72
C GLU A 70 3.61 20.54 39.99
N ALA A 71 3.77 21.49 39.06
CA ALA A 71 2.68 21.99 38.23
C ALA A 71 2.01 20.88 37.39
N TRP A 72 2.78 19.90 36.88
CA TRP A 72 2.22 18.75 36.17
C TRP A 72 1.37 17.85 37.08
N ARG A 73 1.78 17.63 38.34
CA ARG A 73 1.00 16.87 39.32
C ARG A 73 -0.29 17.58 39.70
N GLU A 74 -0.23 18.89 39.93
CA GLU A 74 -1.42 19.70 40.25
C GLU A 74 -2.46 19.67 39.13
N ASN A 75 -2.00 19.64 37.86
CA ASN A 75 -2.88 19.66 36.69
C ASN A 75 -3.18 18.27 36.12
N ALA A 76 -2.72 17.18 36.76
CA ALA A 76 -2.78 15.83 36.20
C ALA A 76 -4.20 15.41 35.77
N GLU A 77 -5.21 15.67 36.62
CA GLU A 77 -6.61 15.36 36.32
C GLU A 77 -7.13 16.10 35.08
N HIS A 78 -6.82 17.39 34.96
CA HIS A 78 -7.24 18.20 33.82
C HIS A 78 -6.53 17.81 32.51
N LEU A 79 -5.29 17.32 32.62
CA LEU A 79 -4.50 16.82 31.50
C LEU A 79 -4.86 15.37 31.12
N GLY A 80 -5.76 14.70 31.86
CA GLY A 80 -6.14 13.31 31.61
C GLY A 80 -5.03 12.32 31.99
N ILE A 81 -4.19 12.67 32.96
CA ILE A 81 -3.07 11.86 33.43
C ILE A 81 -3.46 11.17 34.73
N ASP A 82 -3.31 9.85 34.78
CA ASP A 82 -3.42 9.09 36.03
C ASP A 82 -2.20 9.39 36.93
N VAL A 83 -2.46 9.87 38.15
CA VAL A 83 -1.41 10.15 39.16
C VAL A 83 -0.54 8.93 39.47
N THR A 84 -1.08 7.71 39.36
CA THR A 84 -0.32 6.47 39.51
C THR A 84 0.80 6.37 38.47
N ALA A 85 0.56 6.86 37.25
CA ALA A 85 1.59 6.88 36.21
C ALA A 85 2.70 7.89 36.52
N LEU A 86 2.37 9.04 37.11
CA LEU A 86 3.36 10.01 37.59
C LEU A 86 4.20 9.42 38.74
N ASP A 87 3.56 8.72 39.68
CA ASP A 87 4.26 8.04 40.78
C ASP A 87 5.27 6.99 40.26
N ILE A 88 4.92 6.27 39.19
CA ILE A 88 5.84 5.34 38.54
C ILE A 88 7.02 6.08 37.90
N LEU A 89 6.75 7.16 37.17
CA LEU A 89 7.80 7.94 36.48
C LEU A 89 8.76 8.62 37.47
N ASP A 90 8.30 9.03 38.64
CA ASP A 90 9.15 9.67 39.65
C ASP A 90 10.24 8.75 40.22
N ASN A 91 10.07 7.44 40.07
CA ASN A 91 11.08 6.46 40.46
C ASN A 91 12.21 6.31 39.42
N ILE A 92 12.16 7.05 38.32
CA ILE A 92 13.08 6.98 37.19
C ILE A 92 13.56 8.41 36.88
N PRO A 93 14.82 8.63 36.47
CA PRO A 93 15.31 9.97 36.12
C PRO A 93 14.77 10.43 34.76
N VAL A 94 13.45 10.60 34.63
CA VAL A 94 12.77 11.00 33.41
C VAL A 94 11.79 12.14 33.67
N ARG A 95 11.64 13.04 32.69
CA ARG A 95 10.71 14.17 32.77
C ARG A 95 9.37 13.82 32.13
N TYR A 96 8.29 14.34 32.69
CA TYR A 96 6.94 14.06 32.20
C TYR A 96 6.69 14.44 30.73
N PRO A 97 7.23 15.55 30.18
CA PRO A 97 7.02 15.89 28.77
C PRO A 97 7.53 14.86 27.75
N TYR A 98 8.37 13.90 28.16
CA TYR A 98 8.73 12.79 27.29
C TYR A 98 7.59 11.78 27.08
N TYR A 99 6.66 11.68 28.03
CA TYR A 99 5.53 10.73 27.99
C TYR A 99 4.18 11.42 27.79
N PHE A 100 3.99 12.59 28.40
CA PHE A 100 2.73 13.30 28.44
C PHE A 100 2.83 14.64 27.73
N CYS A 101 1.70 15.13 27.23
CA CYS A 101 1.60 16.40 26.52
C CYS A 101 0.62 17.36 27.19
N ASP A 102 1.02 18.61 27.27
CA ASP A 102 0.14 19.72 27.61
C ASP A 102 -0.52 20.23 26.31
N PRO A 103 -1.84 20.50 26.29
CA PRO A 103 -2.52 21.09 25.13
C PRO A 103 -1.83 22.35 24.58
N ALA A 104 -1.27 23.19 25.46
CA ALA A 104 -0.56 24.40 25.06
C ALA A 104 0.67 24.10 24.19
N TYR A 105 1.34 22.95 24.40
CA TYR A 105 2.47 22.54 23.58
C TYR A 105 2.04 22.22 22.15
N LEU A 106 0.89 21.54 22.01
CA LEU A 106 0.33 21.21 20.70
C LEU A 106 -0.11 22.47 19.94
N ILE A 107 -0.63 23.47 20.64
CA ILE A 107 -1.04 24.76 20.04
C ILE A 107 0.18 25.56 19.61
N GLN A 108 1.22 25.61 20.43
CA GLN A 108 2.46 26.32 20.12
C GLN A 108 3.22 25.66 18.97
N SER A 109 3.23 24.32 18.93
CA SER A 109 3.91 23.53 17.91
C SER A 109 3.09 22.30 17.55
N SER A 110 2.24 22.43 16.53
CA SER A 110 1.31 21.36 16.12
C SER A 110 2.01 20.10 15.64
N SER A 111 3.27 20.20 15.16
CA SER A 111 4.07 19.05 14.76
C SER A 111 4.37 18.10 15.93
N LEU A 112 4.29 18.55 17.18
CA LEU A 112 4.46 17.70 18.36
C LEU A 112 3.38 16.62 18.49
N VAL A 113 2.22 16.80 17.83
CA VAL A 113 1.18 15.78 17.74
C VAL A 113 1.76 14.46 17.22
N ALA A 114 2.69 14.50 16.25
CA ALA A 114 3.32 13.31 15.70
C ALA A 114 4.10 12.55 16.78
N TYR A 115 4.84 13.25 17.63
CA TYR A 115 5.60 12.61 18.71
C TYR A 115 4.65 11.94 19.71
N TYR A 116 3.72 12.69 20.28
CA TYR A 116 2.86 12.19 21.34
C TYR A 116 1.88 11.11 20.89
N ARG A 117 1.39 11.18 19.64
CA ARG A 117 0.60 10.10 19.05
C ARG A 117 1.39 8.78 19.00
N ASN A 118 2.66 8.87 18.62
CA ASN A 118 3.51 7.69 18.53
C ASN A 118 3.96 7.19 19.92
N VAL A 119 4.12 8.06 20.92
CA VAL A 119 4.26 7.63 22.34
C VAL A 119 3.00 6.93 22.82
N ALA A 120 1.81 7.41 22.45
CA ALA A 120 0.54 6.78 22.81
C ALA A 120 0.28 5.44 22.07
N MET A 121 1.17 5.03 21.15
CA MET A 121 1.04 3.80 20.36
C MET A 121 -0.27 3.73 19.54
N VAL A 122 -0.73 4.86 19.00
CA VAL A 122 -1.93 4.94 18.16
C VAL A 122 -1.58 5.37 16.74
N SER A 123 -2.22 4.80 15.72
CA SER A 123 -2.03 5.20 14.33
C SER A 123 -2.90 6.40 13.95
N ALA A 124 -2.45 7.20 12.98
CA ALA A 124 -3.24 8.32 12.45
C ALA A 124 -4.62 7.86 11.90
N LYS A 125 -4.67 6.67 11.27
CA LYS A 125 -5.90 6.06 10.79
C LYS A 125 -6.91 5.78 11.91
N VAL A 126 -6.44 5.27 13.06
CA VAL A 126 -7.30 5.04 14.22
C VAL A 126 -7.80 6.38 14.77
N MET A 127 -6.90 7.36 14.93
CA MET A 127 -7.26 8.72 15.39
C MET A 127 -8.37 9.34 14.53
N ARG A 128 -8.27 9.26 13.20
CA ARG A 128 -9.32 9.71 12.28
C ARG A 128 -10.64 8.97 12.48
N SER A 129 -10.58 7.65 12.63
CA SER A 129 -11.77 6.79 12.79
C SER A 129 -12.54 7.06 14.08
N ILE A 130 -11.87 7.54 15.13
CA ILE A 130 -12.49 7.93 16.41
C ILE A 130 -12.86 9.43 16.46
N GLY A 131 -12.76 10.15 15.33
CA GLY A 131 -13.09 11.57 15.24
C GLY A 131 -12.01 12.50 15.80
N LEU A 132 -10.83 11.99 16.14
CA LEU A 132 -9.67 12.74 16.64
C LEU A 132 -8.55 12.86 15.59
N ASP A 133 -8.89 13.08 14.31
CA ASP A 133 -7.91 13.25 13.24
C ASP A 133 -6.75 14.21 13.60
N THR A 134 -5.54 13.72 13.36
CA THR A 134 -4.24 14.30 13.76
C THR A 134 -3.38 14.66 12.56
N ALA A 135 -3.64 14.07 11.39
CA ALA A 135 -2.79 14.19 10.21
C ALA A 135 -2.56 15.65 9.75
N PRO A 136 -3.57 16.54 9.74
CA PRO A 136 -3.35 17.93 9.35
C PRO A 136 -2.36 18.65 10.28
N HIS A 137 -2.41 18.35 11.58
CA HIS A 137 -1.61 19.00 12.61
C HIS A 137 -0.16 18.52 12.59
N GLU A 138 0.06 17.23 12.31
CA GLU A 138 1.38 16.65 12.06
C GLU A 138 2.06 17.29 10.84
N ALA A 139 1.28 17.72 9.85
CA ALA A 139 1.76 18.48 8.69
C ALA A 139 1.96 19.98 8.97
N GLY A 140 1.77 20.43 10.21
CA GLY A 140 1.98 21.82 10.62
C GLY A 140 0.73 22.71 10.60
N GLN A 141 -0.47 22.16 10.36
CA GLN A 141 -1.68 22.97 10.48
C GLN A 141 -1.97 23.32 11.95
N PRO A 142 -2.26 24.59 12.27
CA PRO A 142 -2.59 25.00 13.63
C PRO A 142 -3.74 24.18 14.22
N ILE A 143 -3.67 23.94 15.52
CA ILE A 143 -4.69 23.22 16.28
C ILE A 143 -5.45 24.19 17.19
N MET A 144 -6.78 24.06 17.23
CA MET A 144 -7.62 24.88 18.12
C MET A 144 -7.58 24.33 19.55
N GLN A 145 -7.81 25.20 20.54
CA GLN A 145 -7.76 24.87 21.96
C GLN A 145 -8.55 23.59 22.33
N GLU A 146 -9.85 23.55 22.02
CA GLU A 146 -10.72 22.41 22.33
C GLU A 146 -10.18 21.11 21.71
N ARG A 147 -9.64 21.20 20.49
CA ARG A 147 -9.10 20.04 19.78
C ARG A 147 -7.77 19.57 20.40
N ALA A 148 -6.91 20.48 20.80
CA ALA A 148 -5.67 20.19 21.50
C ALA A 148 -5.95 19.51 22.85
N GLU A 149 -6.95 19.99 23.59
CA GLU A 149 -7.38 19.39 24.86
C GLU A 149 -7.87 17.95 24.67
N GLN A 150 -8.74 17.71 23.68
CA GLN A 150 -9.26 16.37 23.38
C GLN A 150 -8.13 15.39 22.99
N ILE A 151 -7.23 15.82 22.10
CA ILE A 151 -6.11 15.00 21.64
C ILE A 151 -5.13 14.72 22.78
N ALA A 152 -4.76 15.73 23.55
CA ALA A 152 -3.83 15.58 24.66
C ALA A 152 -4.39 14.67 25.75
N ASN A 153 -5.65 14.84 26.15
CA ASN A 153 -6.31 13.96 27.11
C ASN A 153 -6.35 12.51 26.62
N TYR A 154 -6.64 12.29 25.34
CA TYR A 154 -6.66 10.94 24.77
C TYR A 154 -5.26 10.29 24.77
N PHE A 155 -4.22 11.03 24.37
CA PHE A 155 -2.85 10.54 24.43
C PHE A 155 -2.40 10.26 25.86
N ASN A 156 -2.61 11.21 26.77
CA ASN A 156 -2.17 11.11 28.14
C ASN A 156 -2.84 9.95 28.88
N SER A 157 -4.15 9.79 28.75
CA SER A 157 -4.88 8.67 29.36
C SER A 157 -4.43 7.31 28.81
N THR A 158 -4.15 7.23 27.51
CA THR A 158 -3.60 6.03 26.87
C THR A 158 -2.20 5.70 27.41
N VAL A 159 -1.32 6.69 27.48
CA VAL A 159 0.06 6.53 27.99
C VAL A 159 0.05 6.18 29.49
N SER A 160 -0.82 6.81 30.28
CA SER A 160 -1.03 6.48 31.69
C SER A 160 -1.40 5.01 31.87
N ALA A 161 -2.35 4.51 31.07
CA ALA A 161 -2.75 3.10 31.11
C ALA A 161 -1.60 2.15 30.71
N LEU A 162 -0.79 2.52 29.71
CA LEU A 162 0.37 1.73 29.30
C LEU A 162 1.44 1.65 30.40
N ILE A 163 1.74 2.78 31.05
CA ILE A 163 2.68 2.86 32.18
C ILE A 163 2.18 2.04 33.36
N ALA A 164 0.91 2.21 33.75
CA ALA A 164 0.32 1.52 34.89
C ALA A 164 0.22 0.01 34.67
N ALA A 165 -0.04 -0.44 33.43
CA ALA A 165 -0.12 -1.86 33.10
C ALA A 165 1.24 -2.57 33.23
N ASN A 166 2.35 -1.87 32.95
CA ASN A 166 3.69 -2.47 32.97
C ASN A 166 4.77 -1.51 33.53
N PRO A 167 4.75 -1.21 34.85
CA PRO A 167 5.63 -0.20 35.45
C PRO A 167 7.12 -0.53 35.28
N SER A 168 7.48 -1.82 35.29
CA SER A 168 8.86 -2.30 35.16
C SER A 168 9.46 -2.12 33.75
N LEU A 169 8.64 -1.83 32.74
CA LEU A 169 9.10 -1.63 31.36
C LEU A 169 9.44 -0.17 31.05
N VAL A 170 9.07 0.76 31.94
CA VAL A 170 9.35 2.18 31.80
C VAL A 170 10.83 2.45 32.05
N THR A 171 11.44 3.26 31.18
CA THR A 171 12.85 3.68 31.30
C THR A 171 12.99 5.13 30.84
N GLU A 172 14.16 5.72 31.05
CA GLU A 172 14.49 7.06 30.54
C GLU A 172 14.23 7.19 29.03
N ARG A 173 14.49 6.13 28.24
CA ARG A 173 14.41 6.16 26.77
C ARG A 173 13.26 5.36 26.17
N ARG A 174 12.42 4.73 26.99
CA ARG A 174 11.32 3.88 26.50
C ARG A 174 10.35 4.66 25.59
N HIS A 175 10.13 5.94 25.84
CA HIS A 175 9.35 6.81 24.95
C HIS A 175 9.89 6.83 23.51
N LEU A 176 11.21 6.88 23.30
CA LEU A 176 11.82 6.84 21.95
C LEU A 176 11.57 5.49 21.28
N GLU A 177 11.72 4.39 22.03
CA GLU A 177 11.47 3.04 21.51
C GLU A 177 10.01 2.87 21.06
N MET A 178 9.07 3.40 21.84
CA MET A 178 7.65 3.44 21.49
C MET A 178 7.41 4.26 20.22
N VAL A 179 8.01 5.46 20.14
CA VAL A 179 7.84 6.32 18.98
C VAL A 179 8.36 5.65 17.70
N PHE A 180 9.59 5.14 17.72
CA PHE A 180 10.18 4.50 16.54
C PHE A 180 9.46 3.21 16.15
N ALA A 181 8.92 2.45 17.10
CA ALA A 181 8.13 1.24 16.81
C ALA A 181 6.83 1.60 16.07
N ASN A 182 6.04 2.52 16.60
CA ASN A 182 4.76 2.92 16.00
C ASN A 182 4.94 3.68 14.67
N LEU A 183 5.98 4.51 14.59
CA LEU A 183 6.37 5.19 13.35
C LEU A 183 6.82 4.18 12.29
N GLY A 184 7.60 3.16 12.67
CA GLY A 184 8.04 2.09 11.79
C GLY A 184 6.88 1.26 11.21
N GLU A 185 5.84 1.02 12.01
CA GLU A 185 4.60 0.39 11.55
C GLU A 185 3.88 1.27 10.51
N SER A 186 3.73 2.57 10.81
CA SER A 186 3.06 3.53 9.94
C SER A 186 3.77 3.67 8.57
N ILE A 187 5.09 3.89 8.59
CA ILE A 187 5.92 3.93 7.36
C ILE A 187 5.88 2.58 6.63
N GLY A 188 5.84 1.47 7.37
CA GLY A 188 5.67 0.12 6.80
C GLY A 188 4.34 -0.05 6.06
N GLY A 189 3.25 0.50 6.58
CA GLY A 189 1.96 0.60 5.90
C GLY A 189 2.06 1.35 4.57
N SER A 190 2.62 2.56 4.63
CA SER A 190 2.84 3.40 3.45
C SER A 190 3.73 2.73 2.38
N TRP A 191 4.78 2.00 2.79
CA TRP A 191 5.63 1.26 1.86
C TRP A 191 4.88 0.17 1.10
N ARG A 192 3.94 -0.54 1.75
CA ARG A 192 3.12 -1.56 1.08
C ARG A 192 2.24 -0.95 -0.03
N ASN A 193 1.78 0.28 0.15
CA ASN A 193 1.04 1.01 -0.88
C ASN A 193 1.99 1.48 -2.00
N GLU A 194 3.15 2.01 -1.64
CA GLU A 194 4.12 2.54 -2.60
C GLU A 194 4.73 1.44 -3.49
N VAL A 195 5.08 0.27 -2.94
CA VAL A 195 5.60 -0.85 -3.75
C VAL A 195 4.57 -1.32 -4.78
N GLY A 196 3.28 -1.30 -4.42
CA GLY A 196 2.19 -1.56 -5.35
C GLY A 196 2.21 -0.54 -6.49
N ARG A 197 2.22 0.76 -6.16
CA ARG A 197 2.29 1.85 -7.14
C ARG A 197 3.50 1.73 -8.07
N LEU A 198 4.69 1.46 -7.53
CA LEU A 198 5.92 1.29 -8.31
C LEU A 198 5.81 0.12 -9.30
N SER A 199 5.15 -0.96 -8.91
CA SER A 199 4.91 -2.11 -9.79
C SER A 199 3.97 -1.76 -10.94
N TYR A 200 2.94 -0.93 -10.69
CA TYR A 200 2.12 -0.36 -11.76
C TYR A 200 2.94 0.54 -12.69
N VAL A 201 3.82 1.38 -12.17
CA VAL A 201 4.69 2.22 -13.02
C VAL A 201 5.58 1.37 -13.92
N GLU A 202 6.16 0.30 -13.38
CA GLU A 202 6.99 -0.62 -14.15
C GLU A 202 6.24 -1.31 -15.29
N VAL A 203 5.05 -1.83 -15.00
CA VAL A 203 4.21 -2.52 -16.00
C VAL A 203 3.59 -1.56 -17.00
N ILE A 204 2.92 -0.53 -16.49
CA ILE A 204 2.09 0.37 -17.29
C ILE A 204 2.95 1.38 -18.01
N GLY A 205 3.98 1.92 -17.36
CA GLY A 205 4.95 2.80 -17.99
C GLY A 205 5.63 2.14 -19.19
N GLY A 206 6.00 0.87 -19.06
CA GLY A 206 6.55 0.11 -20.18
C GLY A 206 5.54 -0.13 -21.30
N LEU A 207 4.31 -0.51 -20.93
CA LEU A 207 3.22 -0.77 -21.87
C LEU A 207 2.82 0.49 -22.66
N VAL A 208 2.66 1.65 -22.02
CA VAL A 208 2.25 2.88 -22.72
C VAL A 208 3.33 3.35 -23.69
N ARG A 209 4.62 3.17 -23.36
CA ARG A 209 5.73 3.42 -24.31
C ARG A 209 5.67 2.46 -25.50
N HIS A 210 5.32 1.20 -25.28
CA HIS A 210 5.14 0.23 -26.35
C HIS A 210 3.96 0.59 -27.26
N LEU A 211 2.80 0.94 -26.68
CA LEU A 211 1.60 1.36 -27.40
C LEU A 211 1.83 2.65 -28.20
N HIS A 212 2.56 3.62 -27.64
CA HIS A 212 2.99 4.83 -28.34
C HIS A 212 3.82 4.48 -29.59
N LYS A 213 4.86 3.66 -29.45
CA LYS A 213 5.71 3.22 -30.57
C LYS A 213 4.95 2.49 -31.67
N LYS A 214 3.85 1.80 -31.31
CA LYS A 214 2.97 1.09 -32.25
C LYS A 214 1.87 1.97 -32.84
N GLY A 215 1.80 3.26 -32.50
CA GLY A 215 0.71 4.14 -32.94
C GLY A 215 -0.66 3.79 -32.36
N CYS A 216 -0.71 2.95 -31.34
CA CYS A 216 -1.93 2.47 -30.70
C CYS A 216 -2.47 3.45 -29.65
N LEU A 217 -1.57 4.21 -29.01
CA LEU A 217 -1.89 5.08 -27.91
C LEU A 217 -2.65 6.32 -28.39
N ALA A 218 -3.71 6.69 -27.68
CA ALA A 218 -4.38 7.98 -27.85
C ALA A 218 -4.03 8.94 -26.70
N ALA A 219 -4.10 8.46 -25.45
CA ALA A 219 -3.75 9.23 -24.26
C ALA A 219 -3.63 8.33 -23.03
N ILE A 220 -3.12 8.90 -21.93
CA ILE A 220 -3.26 8.36 -20.58
C ILE A 220 -4.00 9.37 -19.69
N ALA A 221 -4.78 8.88 -18.74
CA ALA A 221 -5.28 9.64 -17.60
C ALA A 221 -4.58 9.17 -16.32
N TYR A 222 -4.22 10.11 -15.46
CA TYR A 222 -3.47 9.85 -14.24
C TYR A 222 -3.72 10.91 -13.16
N ASP A 223 -3.46 10.54 -11.92
CA ASP A 223 -3.32 11.47 -10.80
C ASP A 223 -1.86 11.52 -10.33
N LEU A 224 -1.51 12.59 -9.61
CA LEU A 224 -0.21 12.71 -8.95
C LEU A 224 -0.41 12.61 -7.43
N LYS A 225 0.31 11.69 -6.80
CA LYS A 225 0.40 11.62 -5.34
C LYS A 225 1.32 12.71 -4.81
N GLY A 226 0.97 13.29 -3.67
CA GLY A 226 1.78 14.32 -3.03
C GLY A 226 3.14 13.83 -2.56
N SER A 227 3.87 14.76 -1.93
CA SER A 227 5.11 14.41 -1.23
C SER A 227 4.85 13.29 -0.23
N LEU A 228 5.82 12.38 -0.08
CA LEU A 228 5.82 11.35 0.96
C LEU A 228 5.53 11.99 2.32
N VAL A 229 4.36 11.72 2.88
CA VAL A 229 3.95 12.03 4.26
C VAL A 229 3.51 10.70 4.86
N ILE A 230 3.75 10.51 6.16
CA ILE A 230 3.56 9.27 6.93
C ILE A 230 2.08 8.86 7.08
N ASP A 231 1.15 9.60 6.47
CA ASP A 231 -0.26 9.29 6.54
C ASP A 231 -0.63 8.14 5.59
N ASP A 232 -1.46 7.22 6.08
CA ASP A 232 -2.01 6.10 5.31
C ASP A 232 -2.95 6.58 4.19
N GLU A 233 -3.38 7.84 4.23
CA GLU A 233 -4.14 8.51 3.18
C GLU A 233 -3.27 9.47 2.37
N GLU A 234 -2.81 8.99 1.22
CA GLU A 234 -2.04 9.76 0.27
C GLU A 234 -2.94 10.74 -0.48
N GLU A 235 -2.91 12.01 -0.08
CA GLU A 235 -3.65 13.05 -0.78
C GLU A 235 -3.10 13.27 -2.20
N LEU A 236 -3.99 13.23 -3.18
CA LEU A 236 -3.66 13.48 -4.57
C LEU A 236 -3.56 14.99 -4.79
N VAL A 237 -2.38 15.46 -5.21
CA VAL A 237 -2.09 16.89 -5.41
C VAL A 237 -2.69 17.39 -6.72
N SER A 238 -2.78 16.52 -7.72
CA SER A 238 -3.48 16.82 -8.96
C SER A 238 -4.33 15.63 -9.38
N ARG A 239 -5.58 15.90 -9.77
CA ARG A 239 -6.56 14.91 -10.19
C ARG A 239 -6.94 15.10 -11.65
N ASP A 240 -7.28 14.00 -12.30
CA ASP A 240 -7.83 13.96 -13.65
C ASP A 240 -6.90 14.56 -14.72
N ASN A 241 -5.59 14.40 -14.53
CA ASN A 241 -4.61 14.82 -15.53
C ASN A 241 -4.72 13.92 -16.76
N ARG A 242 -4.43 14.48 -17.94
CA ARG A 242 -4.40 13.75 -19.20
C ARG A 242 -3.13 14.09 -19.96
N LEU A 243 -2.45 13.05 -20.46
CA LEU A 243 -1.29 13.19 -21.34
C LEU A 243 -1.62 12.51 -22.67
N GLY A 244 -1.70 13.30 -23.74
CA GLY A 244 -2.01 12.84 -25.08
C GLY A 244 -0.78 12.26 -25.79
N ASP A 245 -1.04 11.38 -26.76
CA ASP A 245 -0.01 10.87 -27.66
C ASP A 245 0.58 12.00 -28.52
N SER A 246 1.91 12.11 -28.56
CA SER A 246 2.66 13.12 -29.33
C SER A 246 4.13 12.72 -29.43
N ASP A 247 4.92 13.43 -30.26
CA ASP A 247 6.38 13.19 -30.36
C ASP A 247 7.13 13.45 -29.05
N GLU A 248 6.59 14.34 -28.19
CA GLU A 248 7.15 14.66 -26.87
C GLU A 248 6.69 13.70 -25.77
N PHE A 249 5.78 12.77 -26.07
CA PHE A 249 5.17 11.87 -25.10
C PHE A 249 6.20 11.13 -24.22
N PRO A 250 7.30 10.56 -24.75
CA PRO A 250 8.28 9.87 -23.92
C PRO A 250 8.90 10.75 -22.83
N ALA A 251 9.22 12.00 -23.16
CA ALA A 251 9.83 12.95 -22.22
C ALA A 251 8.81 13.44 -21.18
N GLN A 252 7.59 13.74 -21.62
CA GLN A 252 6.49 14.15 -20.73
C GLN A 252 6.09 13.01 -19.78
N LEU A 253 6.09 11.76 -20.25
CA LEU A 253 5.84 10.58 -19.42
C LEU A 253 6.90 10.42 -18.33
N GLU A 254 8.18 10.59 -18.66
CA GLU A 254 9.27 10.53 -17.68
C GLU A 254 9.10 11.59 -16.58
N GLU A 255 8.74 12.82 -16.94
CA GLU A 255 8.47 13.89 -15.98
C GLU A 255 7.30 13.52 -15.04
N VAL A 256 6.23 12.93 -15.58
CA VAL A 256 5.06 12.48 -14.82
C VAL A 256 5.43 11.32 -13.88
N GLU A 257 6.18 10.33 -14.35
CA GLU A 257 6.60 9.18 -13.54
C GLU A 257 7.50 9.62 -12.36
N ASN A 258 8.33 10.65 -12.56
CA ASN A 258 9.14 11.27 -11.51
C ASN A 258 8.30 12.00 -10.44
N LYS A 259 7.03 12.33 -10.73
CA LYS A 259 6.08 13.03 -9.83
C LYS A 259 5.13 12.08 -9.08
N ARG A 260 5.53 10.83 -8.82
CA ARG A 260 4.72 9.79 -8.14
C ARG A 260 3.34 9.56 -8.79
N VAL A 261 3.36 9.28 -10.10
CA VAL A 261 2.15 9.01 -10.88
C VAL A 261 1.31 7.85 -10.33
N VAL A 262 -0.01 7.99 -10.47
CA VAL A 262 -1.02 6.94 -10.32
C VAL A 262 -1.84 6.88 -11.60
N TYR A 263 -1.58 5.87 -12.43
CA TYR A 263 -2.32 5.63 -13.67
C TYR A 263 -3.79 5.29 -13.39
N LYS A 264 -4.70 5.86 -14.19
CA LYS A 264 -6.15 5.60 -14.10
C LYS A 264 -6.68 4.86 -15.32
N THR A 265 -6.38 5.38 -16.51
CA THR A 265 -6.86 4.84 -17.77
C THR A 265 -5.82 5.06 -18.87
N VAL A 266 -5.57 4.04 -19.68
CA VAL A 266 -4.87 4.19 -20.97
C VAL A 266 -5.93 4.12 -22.06
N PHE A 267 -5.98 5.14 -22.92
CA PHE A 267 -6.91 5.25 -24.04
C PHE A 267 -6.21 4.85 -25.33
N LEU A 268 -6.84 3.98 -26.11
CA LEU A 268 -6.33 3.48 -27.37
C LEU A 268 -7.05 4.16 -28.53
N ARG A 269 -6.38 4.29 -29.69
CA ARG A 269 -6.94 4.93 -30.89
C ARG A 269 -8.11 4.16 -31.50
N ASN A 270 -8.17 2.84 -31.28
CA ASN A 270 -9.30 2.00 -31.68
C ASN A 270 -10.55 2.19 -30.80
N GLY A 271 -10.50 3.07 -29.78
CA GLY A 271 -11.59 3.32 -28.84
C GLY A 271 -11.61 2.39 -27.63
N ASN A 272 -10.67 1.45 -27.52
CA ASN A 272 -10.54 0.59 -26.35
C ASN A 272 -9.86 1.34 -25.18
N GLU A 273 -10.04 0.83 -23.97
CA GLU A 273 -9.47 1.41 -22.75
C GLU A 273 -8.87 0.33 -21.87
N LEU A 274 -7.69 0.59 -21.30
CA LEU A 274 -7.19 -0.13 -20.13
C LEU A 274 -7.46 0.70 -18.88
N ARG A 275 -8.37 0.26 -18.04
CA ARG A 275 -8.73 0.90 -16.78
C ARG A 275 -8.00 0.23 -15.61
N LEU A 276 -7.53 1.02 -14.66
CA LEU A 276 -6.73 0.57 -13.53
C LEU A 276 -7.45 0.81 -12.21
N ASN A 277 -7.43 -0.19 -11.33
CA ASN A 277 -8.04 -0.14 -9.99
C ASN A 277 -9.48 0.39 -9.99
N ARG A 278 -10.30 -0.08 -10.95
CA ARG A 278 -11.72 0.32 -11.07
C ARG A 278 -12.62 -0.83 -10.63
N GLN A 279 -13.55 -0.51 -9.73
CA GLN A 279 -14.66 -1.41 -9.42
C GLN A 279 -15.64 -1.40 -10.60
N ILE A 280 -16.10 -2.59 -10.97
CA ILE A 280 -17.08 -2.86 -12.02
C ILE A 280 -18.29 -3.50 -11.34
N THR A 281 -19.47 -3.01 -11.66
CA THR A 281 -20.74 -3.58 -11.19
C THR A 281 -21.49 -4.15 -12.39
N TRP A 282 -21.84 -5.42 -12.31
CA TRP A 282 -22.75 -6.06 -13.26
C TRP A 282 -24.03 -6.44 -12.55
N ASN A 283 -25.16 -6.33 -13.27
CA ASN A 283 -26.46 -6.71 -12.78
C ASN A 283 -26.95 -7.92 -13.55
N ASP A 284 -27.50 -8.91 -12.86
CA ASP A 284 -28.21 -10.00 -13.52
C ASP A 284 -29.64 -9.57 -13.94
N SER A 285 -30.34 -10.48 -14.61
CA SER A 285 -31.72 -10.27 -15.07
C SER A 285 -32.72 -10.00 -13.94
N GLN A 286 -32.37 -10.31 -12.69
CA GLN A 286 -33.18 -10.07 -11.50
C GLN A 286 -32.77 -8.79 -10.77
N GLY A 287 -31.80 -8.04 -11.29
CA GLY A 287 -31.30 -6.80 -10.69
C GLY A 287 -30.34 -7.01 -9.51
N LYS A 288 -29.83 -8.23 -9.30
CA LYS A 288 -28.82 -8.47 -8.27
C LYS A 288 -27.46 -7.96 -8.75
N GLU A 289 -26.81 -7.17 -7.91
CA GLU A 289 -25.49 -6.60 -8.19
C GLU A 289 -24.36 -7.60 -7.91
N TYR A 290 -23.40 -7.68 -8.83
CA TYR A 290 -22.13 -8.36 -8.70
C TYR A 290 -21.01 -7.35 -8.86
N LYS A 291 -20.24 -7.14 -7.78
CA LYS A 291 -19.12 -6.19 -7.75
C LYS A 291 -17.81 -6.94 -7.93
N ILE A 292 -17.11 -6.63 -9.01
CA ILE A 292 -15.78 -7.16 -9.32
C ILE A 292 -14.80 -5.99 -9.40
N GLY A 293 -13.51 -6.23 -9.18
CA GLY A 293 -12.53 -5.16 -9.17
C GLY A 293 -11.14 -5.71 -9.48
N PRO A 294 -10.88 -6.07 -10.75
CA PRO A 294 -9.55 -6.44 -11.14
C PRO A 294 -8.62 -5.22 -11.09
N ASP A 295 -7.35 -5.47 -10.75
CA ASP A 295 -6.28 -4.47 -10.77
C ASP A 295 -6.17 -3.77 -12.14
N LEU A 296 -6.33 -4.54 -13.22
CA LEU A 296 -6.28 -4.10 -14.61
C LEU A 296 -7.50 -4.60 -15.39
N SER A 297 -8.15 -3.74 -16.17
CA SER A 297 -9.38 -4.08 -16.91
C SER A 297 -9.39 -3.49 -18.31
N ALA A 298 -9.36 -4.32 -19.35
CA ALA A 298 -9.50 -3.88 -20.74
C ALA A 298 -10.96 -3.84 -21.17
N PHE A 299 -11.38 -2.74 -21.78
CA PHE A 299 -12.73 -2.55 -22.31
C PHE A 299 -12.70 -2.29 -23.81
N ALA A 300 -13.57 -2.99 -24.54
CA ALA A 300 -13.90 -2.67 -25.92
C ALA A 300 -15.12 -1.74 -25.97
N GLY A 301 -14.99 -0.59 -26.64
CA GLY A 301 -16.09 0.36 -26.86
C GLY A 301 -16.81 0.82 -25.59
N ASN A 302 -16.12 0.89 -24.45
CA ASN A 302 -16.65 1.23 -23.12
C ASN A 302 -17.69 0.30 -22.49
N GLU A 303 -18.06 -0.80 -23.15
CA GLU A 303 -19.19 -1.65 -22.71
C GLU A 303 -18.77 -3.07 -22.31
N SER A 304 -17.79 -3.66 -23.03
CA SER A 304 -17.44 -5.07 -22.86
C SER A 304 -16.06 -5.24 -22.24
N LEU A 305 -16.00 -5.92 -21.08
CA LEU A 305 -14.75 -6.33 -20.46
C LEU A 305 -14.14 -7.48 -21.27
N THR A 306 -13.03 -7.22 -21.96
CA THR A 306 -12.37 -8.23 -22.81
C THR A 306 -11.23 -8.94 -22.10
N TRP A 307 -10.59 -8.27 -21.14
CA TRP A 307 -9.49 -8.82 -20.36
C TRP A 307 -9.44 -8.23 -18.94
N GLY A 308 -9.08 -9.05 -17.97
CA GLY A 308 -8.85 -8.66 -16.58
C GLY A 308 -7.49 -9.18 -16.09
N GLY A 309 -6.79 -8.37 -15.30
CA GLY A 309 -5.50 -8.72 -14.73
C GLY A 309 -5.43 -8.45 -13.24
N GLU A 310 -4.72 -9.31 -12.51
CA GLU A 310 -4.29 -9.07 -11.13
C GLU A 310 -2.78 -8.83 -11.10
N LEU A 311 -2.33 -7.76 -10.45
CA LEU A 311 -0.92 -7.34 -10.39
C LEU A 311 -0.43 -7.31 -8.95
N LYS A 312 0.58 -8.13 -8.62
CA LYS A 312 1.14 -8.25 -7.28
C LYS A 312 2.63 -7.87 -7.25
N GLY A 313 2.89 -6.68 -6.70
CA GLY A 313 4.22 -6.07 -6.59
C GLY A 313 5.09 -6.55 -5.43
N GLY A 314 4.53 -7.36 -4.53
CA GLY A 314 5.24 -7.85 -3.35
C GLY A 314 6.42 -8.75 -3.74
N ALA A 315 7.61 -8.43 -3.23
CA ALA A 315 8.83 -9.23 -3.40
C ALA A 315 9.15 -10.10 -2.18
N ASP A 316 8.20 -10.32 -1.28
CA ASP A 316 8.33 -11.29 -0.20
C ASP A 316 7.87 -12.67 -0.69
N PRO A 317 8.76 -13.67 -0.80
CA PRO A 317 8.38 -15.01 -1.23
C PRO A 317 7.36 -15.67 -0.28
N ALA A 318 7.38 -15.36 1.02
CA ALA A 318 6.40 -15.89 1.98
C ALA A 318 4.99 -15.35 1.71
N GLY A 319 4.89 -14.15 1.12
CA GLY A 319 3.63 -13.53 0.71
C GLY A 319 3.08 -14.04 -0.63
N SER A 320 3.87 -14.77 -1.42
CA SER A 320 3.48 -15.21 -2.78
C SER A 320 2.20 -16.06 -2.77
N ASP A 321 2.07 -16.96 -1.79
CA ASP A 321 0.89 -17.80 -1.62
C ASP A 321 -0.38 -17.01 -1.27
N GLU A 322 -0.26 -16.00 -0.39
CA GLU A 322 -1.38 -15.14 -0.02
C GLU A 322 -1.79 -14.24 -1.19
N HIS A 323 -0.84 -13.66 -1.91
CA HIS A 323 -1.08 -12.89 -3.12
C HIS A 323 -1.84 -13.69 -4.18
N TRP A 324 -1.44 -14.96 -4.38
CA TRP A 324 -2.12 -15.86 -5.29
C TRP A 324 -3.52 -16.24 -4.82
N LYS A 325 -3.73 -16.51 -3.52
CA LYS A 325 -5.08 -16.78 -2.98
C LYS A 325 -6.02 -15.60 -3.22
N THR A 326 -5.57 -14.38 -2.94
CA THR A 326 -6.38 -13.17 -3.19
C THR A 326 -6.70 -13.00 -4.67
N ALA A 327 -5.73 -13.19 -5.55
CA ALA A 327 -5.93 -13.09 -7.00
C ALA A 327 -6.93 -14.15 -7.51
N LYS A 328 -6.79 -15.42 -7.10
CA LYS A 328 -7.76 -16.48 -7.42
C LYS A 328 -9.17 -16.11 -7.00
N SER A 329 -9.35 -15.62 -5.76
CA SER A 329 -10.67 -15.19 -5.30
C SER A 329 -11.22 -13.98 -6.07
N ALA A 330 -10.37 -13.13 -6.65
CA ALA A 330 -10.81 -12.08 -7.58
C ALA A 330 -11.25 -12.70 -8.92
N PHE A 331 -10.46 -13.61 -9.49
CA PHE A 331 -10.80 -14.30 -10.73
C PHE A 331 -12.08 -15.14 -10.64
N ASP A 332 -12.25 -15.92 -9.58
CA ASP A 332 -13.47 -16.71 -9.36
C ASP A 332 -14.71 -15.80 -9.31
N ARG A 333 -14.62 -14.63 -8.67
CA ARG A 333 -15.71 -13.63 -8.66
C ARG A 333 -16.00 -13.07 -10.06
N ILE A 334 -14.98 -12.85 -10.88
CA ILE A 334 -15.15 -12.37 -12.27
C ILE A 334 -15.83 -13.43 -13.13
N ILE A 335 -15.39 -14.69 -13.01
CA ILE A 335 -15.98 -15.83 -13.73
C ILE A 335 -17.43 -16.02 -13.30
N GLU A 336 -17.70 -16.08 -11.99
CA GLU A 336 -19.06 -16.21 -11.47
C GLU A 336 -19.95 -15.06 -11.90
N ALA A 337 -19.49 -13.81 -11.81
CA ALA A 337 -20.26 -12.65 -12.26
C ALA A 337 -20.54 -12.71 -13.77
N SER A 338 -19.60 -13.19 -14.58
CA SER A 338 -19.79 -13.35 -16.03
C SER A 338 -20.91 -14.35 -16.31
N ASP A 339 -20.83 -15.52 -15.67
CA ASP A 339 -21.82 -16.58 -15.80
C ASP A 339 -23.21 -16.15 -15.31
N LYS A 340 -23.29 -15.43 -14.19
CA LYS A 340 -24.56 -14.99 -13.59
C LYS A 340 -25.24 -13.85 -14.34
N THR A 341 -24.49 -13.10 -15.14
CA THR A 341 -24.99 -11.94 -15.88
C THR A 341 -25.04 -12.16 -17.38
N ASP A 342 -24.88 -13.42 -17.84
CA ASP A 342 -24.87 -13.82 -19.24
C ASP A 342 -23.87 -13.04 -20.09
N ARG A 343 -22.69 -12.74 -19.51
CA ARG A 343 -21.61 -12.02 -20.18
C ARG A 343 -20.50 -12.97 -20.62
N PRO A 344 -19.82 -12.69 -21.74
CA PRO A 344 -18.63 -13.43 -22.12
C PRO A 344 -17.58 -13.37 -21.00
N ALA A 345 -17.02 -14.53 -20.63
CA ALA A 345 -15.92 -14.57 -19.68
C ALA A 345 -14.71 -13.83 -20.28
N PRO A 346 -14.16 -12.81 -19.58
CA PRO A 346 -12.99 -12.10 -20.08
C PRO A 346 -11.76 -13.01 -20.04
N LYS A 347 -10.76 -12.70 -20.87
CA LYS A 347 -9.43 -13.28 -20.68
C LYS A 347 -8.86 -12.83 -19.34
N LEU A 348 -8.16 -13.71 -18.62
CA LEU A 348 -7.65 -13.43 -17.28
C LEU A 348 -6.14 -13.66 -17.19
N SER A 349 -5.41 -12.72 -16.61
CA SER A 349 -3.97 -12.85 -16.42
C SER A 349 -3.52 -12.55 -15.01
N PHE A 350 -2.53 -13.32 -14.53
CA PHE A 350 -1.88 -13.06 -13.24
C PHE A 350 -0.45 -12.54 -13.45
N ILE A 351 -0.13 -11.38 -12.87
CA ILE A 351 1.19 -10.75 -12.97
C ILE A 351 1.74 -10.62 -11.55
N ALA A 352 2.91 -11.19 -11.28
CA ALA A 352 3.51 -11.13 -9.95
C ALA A 352 5.03 -11.00 -9.98
N THR A 353 5.58 -10.30 -8.98
CA THR A 353 7.04 -10.15 -8.81
C THR A 353 7.72 -11.47 -8.48
N ILE A 354 7.10 -12.27 -7.61
CA ILE A 354 7.60 -13.59 -7.22
C ILE A 354 6.50 -14.63 -7.39
N LEU A 355 6.83 -15.68 -8.12
CA LEU A 355 6.02 -16.87 -8.36
C LEU A 355 6.79 -18.09 -7.83
N VAL A 356 6.55 -18.45 -6.56
CA VAL A 356 7.14 -19.65 -5.96
C VAL A 356 6.60 -20.92 -6.61
N ASP A 357 7.34 -22.02 -6.54
CA ASP A 357 7.04 -23.29 -7.21
C ASP A 357 5.58 -23.72 -7.10
N ARG A 358 5.02 -23.70 -5.89
CA ARG A 358 3.63 -24.10 -5.63
C ARG A 358 2.64 -23.21 -6.39
N VAL A 359 2.82 -21.89 -6.31
CA VAL A 359 1.99 -20.89 -6.99
C VAL A 359 2.11 -21.06 -8.50
N ALA A 360 3.33 -21.23 -9.02
CA ALA A 360 3.57 -21.40 -10.45
C ALA A 360 2.86 -22.66 -11.00
N ARG A 361 2.96 -23.79 -10.30
CA ARG A 361 2.27 -25.03 -10.68
C ARG A 361 0.75 -24.88 -10.62
N GLU A 362 0.23 -24.24 -9.58
CA GLU A 362 -1.22 -24.01 -9.46
C GLU A 362 -1.74 -23.07 -10.55
N ALA A 363 -1.01 -22.01 -10.86
CA ALA A 363 -1.27 -21.13 -12.00
C ALA A 363 -1.29 -21.89 -13.33
N ALA A 364 -0.32 -22.78 -13.57
CA ALA A 364 -0.30 -23.61 -14.78
C ALA A 364 -1.51 -24.56 -14.88
N ILE A 365 -1.97 -25.11 -13.75
CA ILE A 365 -3.22 -25.90 -13.70
C ILE A 365 -4.41 -25.03 -14.10
N TRP A 366 -4.50 -23.79 -13.62
CA TRP A 366 -5.57 -22.86 -14.00
C TRP A 366 -5.56 -22.48 -15.48
N ILE A 367 -4.37 -22.36 -16.08
CA ILE A 367 -4.23 -22.19 -17.54
C ILE A 367 -4.75 -23.43 -18.26
N GLY A 368 -4.34 -24.64 -17.83
CA GLY A 368 -4.81 -25.90 -18.42
C GLY A 368 -6.32 -26.14 -18.28
N GLN A 369 -6.96 -25.52 -17.29
CA GLN A 369 -8.42 -25.53 -17.10
C GLN A 369 -9.15 -24.43 -17.89
N GLY A 370 -8.43 -23.53 -18.57
CA GLY A 370 -9.00 -22.38 -19.27
C GLY A 370 -9.51 -21.25 -18.35
N LYS A 371 -9.21 -21.31 -17.04
CA LYS A 371 -9.59 -20.27 -16.07
C LYS A 371 -8.67 -19.06 -16.11
N LEU A 372 -7.41 -19.28 -16.46
CA LEU A 372 -6.44 -18.24 -16.75
C LEU A 372 -6.02 -18.33 -18.22
N THR A 373 -5.81 -17.17 -18.82
CA THR A 373 -5.24 -17.04 -20.16
C THR A 373 -3.72 -17.04 -20.10
N SER A 374 -3.12 -16.28 -19.17
CA SER A 374 -1.66 -16.16 -19.08
C SER A 374 -1.18 -15.81 -17.67
N VAL A 375 0.10 -16.07 -17.41
CA VAL A 375 0.78 -15.70 -16.17
C VAL A 375 2.15 -15.13 -16.48
N TYR A 376 2.48 -14.04 -15.80
CA TYR A 376 3.72 -13.31 -16.05
C TYR A 376 4.49 -13.06 -14.77
N ASN A 377 5.81 -13.28 -14.87
CA ASN A 377 6.75 -12.97 -13.83
C ASN A 377 7.33 -11.58 -14.06
N LEU A 378 6.98 -10.64 -13.18
CA LEU A 378 7.43 -9.25 -13.31
C LEU A 378 8.95 -9.16 -13.23
N THR A 379 9.62 -9.93 -12.35
CA THR A 379 11.09 -9.96 -12.28
C THR A 379 11.71 -10.36 -13.62
N GLN A 380 11.13 -11.35 -14.30
CA GLN A 380 11.60 -11.76 -15.63
C GLN A 380 11.32 -10.69 -16.70
N ILE A 381 10.14 -10.06 -16.69
CA ILE A 381 9.80 -8.94 -17.59
C ILE A 381 10.78 -7.76 -17.40
N THR A 382 11.19 -7.49 -16.16
CA THR A 382 12.16 -6.44 -15.87
C THR A 382 13.56 -6.81 -16.34
N GLU A 383 13.97 -8.06 -16.16
CA GLU A 383 15.38 -8.46 -16.37
C GLU A 383 15.67 -8.96 -17.78
N ARG A 384 14.65 -9.34 -18.56
CA ARG A 384 14.80 -9.98 -19.87
C ARG A 384 14.00 -9.26 -20.95
N LEU A 385 14.69 -8.80 -21.99
CA LEU A 385 14.07 -8.04 -23.07
C LEU A 385 13.04 -8.89 -23.83
N GLU A 386 13.34 -10.15 -24.11
CA GLU A 386 12.46 -11.05 -24.84
C GLU A 386 11.15 -11.33 -24.09
N LYS A 387 11.21 -11.50 -22.76
CA LYS A 387 10.02 -11.67 -21.92
C LYS A 387 9.20 -10.39 -21.86
N ARG A 388 9.87 -9.23 -21.85
CA ARG A 388 9.22 -7.92 -21.84
C ARG A 388 8.47 -7.63 -23.13
N GLU A 389 9.11 -7.88 -24.27
CA GLU A 389 8.50 -7.67 -25.58
C GLU A 389 7.31 -8.60 -25.79
N ALA A 390 7.45 -9.88 -25.44
CA ALA A 390 6.35 -10.85 -25.48
C ALA A 390 5.17 -10.42 -24.60
N PHE A 391 5.45 -9.97 -23.36
CA PHE A 391 4.42 -9.43 -22.47
C PHE A 391 3.69 -8.24 -23.09
N PHE A 392 4.41 -7.21 -23.56
CA PHE A 392 3.75 -6.03 -24.13
C PHE A 392 2.97 -6.34 -25.40
N GLN A 393 3.48 -7.23 -26.25
CA GLN A 393 2.78 -7.66 -27.46
C GLN A 393 1.47 -8.37 -27.11
N GLU A 394 1.47 -9.27 -26.13
CA GLU A 394 0.28 -10.01 -25.74
C GLU A 394 -0.77 -9.10 -25.09
N ILE A 395 -0.36 -8.20 -24.18
CA ILE A 395 -1.26 -7.22 -23.57
C ILE A 395 -1.81 -6.26 -24.62
N ALA A 396 -0.99 -5.78 -25.57
CA ALA A 396 -1.47 -4.96 -26.68
C ALA A 396 -2.52 -5.71 -27.53
N GLY A 397 -2.33 -7.01 -27.75
CA GLY A 397 -3.32 -7.88 -28.39
C GLY A 397 -4.65 -7.95 -27.62
N PHE A 398 -4.61 -8.06 -26.29
CA PHE A 398 -5.82 -7.99 -25.45
C PHE A 398 -6.54 -6.64 -25.52
N LEU A 399 -5.78 -5.57 -25.78
CA LEU A 399 -6.30 -4.21 -26.01
C LEU A 399 -6.76 -3.99 -27.46
N GLY A 400 -6.72 -5.02 -28.31
CA GLY A 400 -7.13 -4.94 -29.72
C GLY A 400 -6.19 -4.08 -30.57
N CYS A 401 -4.93 -3.94 -30.16
CA CYS A 401 -3.90 -3.38 -31.03
C CYS A 401 -3.11 -4.52 -31.67
N GLU A 402 -3.42 -4.81 -32.92
CA GLU A 402 -2.66 -5.77 -33.70
C GLU A 402 -1.36 -5.14 -34.19
N ALA A 403 -0.30 -5.94 -34.30
CA ALA A 403 0.91 -5.50 -34.97
C ALA A 403 0.61 -5.41 -36.47
N GLU A 404 0.82 -4.23 -37.08
CA GLU A 404 1.01 -4.13 -38.53
C GLU A 404 2.14 -5.05 -39.02
#